data_AF-A0A147BMT5-F1
#
_entry.id   AF-A0A147BMT5-F1
#
_cell.length_a   1.000
_cell.length_b   1.000
_cell.length_c   1.000
_cell.angle_alpha   90.00
_cell.angle_beta   90.00
_cell.angle_gamma   90.00
#
_symmetry.space_group_name_H-M   'P 1'
#
loop_
_entity.id
_entity.type
_entity.pdbx_description
1 polymer ?
#
loop_
_entity_poly.entity_id
_entity_poly.type
_entity_poly.pdbx_seq_one_letter_code
_entity_poly.pdbx_strand_id
1 'polypeptide(L)'
;ISVIWTPSHTETEVRGNAQAHHLAHEEANVCAMVSEDEHPDQQPDLPTPLTAYKNITTCYWEQRCTLPPPHCTLDKGEQVKWRLLQTNTCPTPSRLNLLLPQLYPSPTCPNCQQDQGTIYHMVLACPKHPKPQVAAQLQNRFNPW
;
A
#
# COMPACT_ATOMS: atom_id res chain seq x y z
N ILE A 1 -2.42 9.10 32.36
CA ILE A 1 -3.39 8.29 31.60
C ILE A 1 -2.75 6.94 31.35
N SER A 2 -3.41 5.83 31.68
CA SER A 2 -2.93 4.47 31.37
C SER A 2 -3.79 3.87 30.27
N VAL A 3 -3.15 3.43 29.19
CA VAL A 3 -3.81 2.75 28.07
C VAL A 3 -3.57 1.26 28.21
N ILE A 4 -4.64 0.47 28.25
CA ILE A 4 -4.58 -0.99 28.39
C ILE A 4 -5.10 -1.61 27.11
N TRP A 5 -4.33 -2.54 26.54
CA TRP A 5 -4.75 -3.25 25.35
C TRP A 5 -5.84 -4.26 25.70
N THR A 6 -7.01 -4.14 25.07
CA THR A 6 -8.14 -5.05 25.26
C THR A 6 -8.67 -5.52 23.90
N PRO A 7 -9.13 -6.79 23.79
CA PRO A 7 -9.76 -7.26 22.57
C PRO A 7 -10.99 -6.42 22.22
N SER A 8 -11.22 -6.14 20.94
CA SER A 8 -12.29 -5.22 20.48
C SER A 8 -13.73 -5.63 20.83
N HIS A 9 -13.94 -6.87 21.28
CA HIS A 9 -15.26 -7.42 21.65
C HIS A 9 -15.50 -7.46 23.16
N THR A 10 -14.60 -6.92 23.98
CA THR A 10 -14.89 -6.80 25.42
C THR A 10 -15.85 -5.65 25.64
N GLU A 11 -17.06 -5.96 26.10
CA GLU A 11 -18.11 -4.96 26.40
C GLU A 11 -17.77 -4.07 27.61
N THR A 12 -16.65 -4.34 28.29
CA THR A 12 -16.21 -3.58 29.46
C THR A 12 -15.45 -2.33 29.04
N GLU A 13 -16.06 -1.17 29.28
CA GLU A 13 -15.41 0.12 29.08
C GLU A 13 -14.23 0.30 30.05
N VAL A 14 -13.00 0.33 29.51
CA VAL A 14 -11.80 0.60 30.30
C VAL A 14 -11.69 2.10 30.51
N ARG A 15 -12.01 2.56 31.72
CA ARG A 15 -12.01 3.99 32.12
C ARG A 15 -10.77 4.77 31.66
N GLY A 16 -9.59 4.16 31.73
CA GLY A 16 -8.33 4.78 31.26
C GLY A 16 -8.28 5.02 29.75
N ASN A 17 -8.83 4.09 28.95
CA ASN A 17 -8.89 4.20 27.50
C ASN A 17 -9.94 5.22 27.07
N ALA A 18 -11.10 5.26 27.73
CA ALA A 18 -12.14 6.25 27.48
C ALA A 18 -11.64 7.67 27.74
N GLN A 19 -10.91 7.88 28.85
CA GLN A 19 -10.29 9.17 29.16
C GLN A 19 -9.19 9.54 28.16
N ALA A 20 -8.35 8.58 27.73
CA ALA A 20 -7.35 8.79 26.70
C ALA A 20 -7.99 9.22 25.37
N HIS A 21 -9.09 8.55 24.99
CA HIS A 21 -9.84 8.84 23.78
C HIS A 21 -10.47 10.24 23.80
N HIS A 22 -11.06 10.63 24.93
CA HIS A 22 -11.63 11.96 25.11
C HIS A 22 -10.56 13.05 24.95
N LEU A 23 -9.44 12.92 25.66
CA LEU A 23 -8.35 13.90 25.61
C LEU A 23 -7.70 13.97 24.21
N ALA A 24 -7.56 12.84 23.52
CA ALA A 24 -7.07 12.82 22.14
C ALA A 24 -8.02 13.55 21.17
N HIS A 25 -9.34 13.42 21.38
CA HIS A 25 -10.33 14.16 20.60
C HIS A 25 -10.30 15.66 20.89
N GLU A 26 -10.16 16.05 22.16
CA GLU A 26 -10.00 17.46 22.55
C GLU A 26 -8.75 18.08 21.92
N GLU A 27 -7.59 17.42 22.04
CA GLU A 27 -6.33 17.85 21.42
C GLU A 27 -6.43 17.91 19.89
N ALA A 28 -7.04 16.90 19.24
CA ALA A 28 -7.22 16.91 17.79
C ALA A 28 -8.12 18.08 17.33
N ASN A 29 -9.18 18.40 18.08
CA ASN A 29 -10.02 19.56 17.79
C ASN A 29 -9.27 20.88 18.01
N VAL A 30 -8.44 20.97 19.06
CA VAL A 30 -7.61 22.16 19.30
C VAL A 30 -6.58 22.33 18.18
N CYS A 31 -5.86 21.28 17.80
CA CYS A 31 -4.90 21.33 16.69
C CYS A 31 -5.58 21.69 15.36
N ALA A 32 -6.77 21.16 15.08
CA ALA A 32 -7.53 21.51 13.88
C ALA A 32 -7.92 23.00 13.81
N MET A 33 -8.07 23.67 14.96
CA MET A 33 -8.30 25.12 15.03
C MET A 33 -7.02 25.95 14.93
N VAL A 34 -5.84 25.36 15.15
CA VAL A 34 -4.54 26.04 15.08
C VAL A 34 -3.90 25.89 13.69
N SER A 35 -4.35 24.91 12.88
CA SER A 35 -3.87 24.66 11.51
C SER A 35 -4.45 25.60 10.43
N GLU A 36 -4.87 26.82 10.79
CA GLU A 36 -5.44 27.81 9.83
C GLU A 36 -4.40 28.38 8.83
N ASP A 37 -3.14 27.95 8.87
CA ASP A 37 -2.06 28.40 7.96
C ASP A 37 -1.78 27.45 6.77
N GLU A 38 -2.51 26.34 6.60
CA GLU A 38 -2.41 25.52 5.39
C GLU A 38 -3.48 25.90 4.35
N HIS A 39 -3.00 26.30 3.16
CA HIS A 39 -3.72 26.59 1.91
C HIS A 39 -5.19 26.10 1.84
N PRO A 40 -6.18 26.97 1.59
CA PRO A 40 -7.62 26.63 1.63
C PRO A 40 -8.10 25.68 0.51
N ASP A 41 -7.22 25.12 -0.32
CA ASP A 41 -7.59 24.41 -1.55
C ASP A 41 -7.47 22.87 -1.51
N GLN A 42 -7.21 22.24 -0.36
CA GLN A 42 -6.99 20.78 -0.33
C GLN A 42 -7.72 19.95 0.73
N GLN A 43 -8.62 20.52 1.54
CA GLN A 43 -9.60 19.65 2.18
C GLN A 43 -10.59 19.20 1.09
N PRO A 44 -10.67 17.90 0.76
CA PRO A 44 -11.76 17.43 -0.10
C PRO A 44 -13.04 17.83 0.62
N ASP A 45 -13.84 18.64 -0.05
CA ASP A 45 -15.14 19.12 0.40
C ASP A 45 -15.99 17.88 0.72
N LEU A 46 -15.98 17.43 1.98
CA LEU A 46 -16.65 16.21 2.39
C LEU A 46 -18.15 16.52 2.30
N PRO A 47 -18.88 15.94 1.33
CA PRO A 47 -20.24 16.34 1.08
C PRO A 47 -21.08 15.83 2.24
N THR A 48 -21.60 16.75 3.06
CA THR A 48 -22.49 16.49 4.21
C THR A 48 -21.87 15.64 5.33
N PRO A 49 -22.31 15.82 6.60
CA PRO A 49 -21.84 14.95 7.68
C PRO A 49 -22.20 13.50 7.34
N LEU A 50 -21.18 12.66 7.15
CA LEU A 50 -21.35 11.22 6.93
C LEU A 50 -21.84 10.60 8.24
N THR A 51 -23.15 10.53 8.44
CA THR A 51 -23.76 10.02 9.69
C THR A 51 -23.94 8.50 9.69
N ALA A 52 -24.01 7.87 8.51
CA ALA A 52 -24.13 6.43 8.38
C ALA A 52 -22.76 5.76 8.32
N TYR A 53 -22.55 4.73 9.13
CA TYR A 53 -21.30 3.94 9.19
C TYR A 53 -20.79 3.48 7.81
N LYS A 54 -21.70 3.03 6.95
CA LYS A 54 -21.38 2.65 5.56
C LYS A 54 -20.76 3.81 4.77
N ASN A 55 -21.33 5.00 4.88
CA ASN A 55 -20.85 6.15 4.11
C ASN A 55 -19.48 6.60 4.63
N ILE A 56 -19.27 6.60 5.96
CA ILE A 56 -17.97 6.88 6.60
C ILE A 56 -16.90 5.91 6.06
N THR A 57 -17.20 4.61 6.10
CA THR A 57 -16.25 3.58 5.65
C THR A 57 -15.97 3.66 4.15
N THR A 58 -16.99 3.91 3.31
CA THR A 58 -16.83 4.13 1.87
C THR A 58 -15.97 5.35 1.59
N CYS A 59 -16.21 6.48 2.26
CA CYS A 59 -15.42 7.69 2.08
C CYS A 59 -13.93 7.44 2.36
N TYR A 60 -13.61 6.82 3.49
CA TYR A 60 -12.21 6.47 3.79
C TYR A 60 -11.63 5.41 2.85
N TRP A 61 -12.46 4.50 2.33
CA TRP A 61 -12.02 3.52 1.35
C TRP A 61 -11.66 4.19 0.02
N GLU A 62 -12.54 5.05 -0.50
CA GLU A 62 -12.35 5.80 -1.75
C GLU A 62 -11.12 6.71 -1.66
N GLN A 63 -10.91 7.40 -0.54
CA GLN A 63 -9.71 8.19 -0.29
C GLN A 63 -8.42 7.37 -0.37
N ARG A 64 -8.44 6.10 0.07
CA ARG A 64 -7.28 5.21 0.01
C ARG A 64 -7.12 4.50 -1.35
N CYS A 65 -8.15 4.53 -2.21
CA CYS A 65 -8.16 3.90 -3.52
C CYS A 65 -7.55 4.80 -4.60
N THR A 66 -6.32 5.28 -4.38
CA THR A 66 -5.60 6.19 -5.29
C THR A 66 -5.04 5.51 -6.55
N LEU A 67 -4.91 4.18 -6.53
CA LEU A 67 -4.36 3.38 -7.63
C LEU A 67 -5.48 2.64 -8.37
N PRO A 68 -5.44 2.59 -9.71
CA PRO A 68 -6.51 2.02 -10.52
C PRO A 68 -6.69 0.52 -10.23
N PRO A 69 -7.93 0.01 -10.32
CA PRO A 69 -8.22 -1.40 -10.12
C PRO A 69 -7.54 -2.28 -11.18
N PRO A 70 -7.31 -3.57 -10.89
CA PRO A 70 -6.79 -4.50 -11.87
C PRO A 70 -7.80 -4.73 -13.02
N HIS A 71 -7.29 -5.04 -14.20
CA HIS A 71 -8.13 -5.34 -15.36
C HIS A 71 -8.94 -6.63 -15.15
N CYS A 72 -10.16 -6.66 -15.67
CA CYS A 72 -11.11 -7.76 -15.45
C CYS A 72 -10.68 -9.11 -16.05
N THR A 73 -9.71 -9.12 -16.97
CA THR A 73 -9.18 -10.34 -17.59
C THR A 73 -8.07 -10.99 -16.78
N LEU A 74 -7.56 -10.33 -15.73
CA LEU A 74 -6.50 -10.88 -14.89
C LEU A 74 -7.07 -11.89 -13.91
N ASP A 75 -6.42 -13.04 -13.77
CA ASP A 75 -6.74 -13.98 -12.69
C ASP A 75 -6.40 -13.36 -11.33
N LYS A 76 -7.03 -13.83 -10.25
CA LYS A 76 -6.79 -13.36 -8.87
C LYS A 76 -5.30 -13.31 -8.54
N GLY A 77 -4.51 -14.31 -8.94
CA GLY A 77 -3.07 -14.31 -8.69
C GLY A 77 -2.33 -13.16 -9.39
N GLU A 78 -2.75 -12.82 -10.61
CA GLU A 78 -2.17 -11.73 -11.40
C GLU A 78 -2.61 -10.37 -10.87
N GLN A 79 -3.86 -10.24 -10.42
CA GLN A 79 -4.38 -9.04 -9.78
C GLN A 79 -3.58 -8.68 -8.51
N VAL A 80 -3.24 -9.67 -7.70
CA VAL A 80 -2.40 -9.48 -6.51
C VAL A 80 -1.00 -9.00 -6.91
N LYS A 81 -0.36 -9.66 -7.88
CA LYS A 81 0.96 -9.25 -8.38
C LYS A 81 0.93 -7.83 -8.94
N TRP A 82 -0.12 -7.48 -9.67
CA TRP A 82 -0.34 -6.14 -10.19
C TRP A 82 -0.39 -5.11 -9.07
N ARG A 83 -1.14 -5.38 -7.99
CA ARG A 83 -1.21 -4.48 -6.85
C ARG A 83 0.16 -4.29 -6.20
N LEU A 84 0.91 -5.37 -6.00
CA LEU A 84 2.27 -5.32 -5.44
C LEU A 84 3.22 -4.49 -6.31
N LEU A 85 3.08 -4.54 -7.65
CA LEU A 85 3.84 -3.72 -8.58
C LEU A 85 3.47 -2.24 -8.43
N GLN A 86 2.17 -1.92 -8.43
CA GLN A 86 1.70 -0.55 -8.29
C GLN A 86 2.18 0.10 -6.97
N THR A 87 2.20 -0.66 -5.88
CA THR A 87 2.63 -0.16 -4.56
C THR A 87 4.12 -0.33 -4.28
N ASN A 88 4.91 -0.85 -5.24
CA ASN A 88 6.32 -1.17 -5.07
C ASN A 88 6.62 -2.04 -3.83
N THR A 89 5.75 -3.03 -3.59
CA THR A 89 5.82 -3.94 -2.43
C THR A 89 6.09 -5.39 -2.82
N CYS A 90 6.44 -5.67 -4.08
CA CYS A 90 6.79 -7.04 -4.47
C CYS A 90 7.94 -7.60 -3.61
N PRO A 91 7.92 -8.91 -3.33
CA PRO A 91 8.97 -9.58 -2.57
C PRO A 91 10.25 -9.70 -3.43
N THR A 92 11.09 -8.68 -3.39
CA THR A 92 12.41 -8.71 -4.06
C THR A 92 13.52 -9.05 -3.09
N PRO A 93 14.69 -9.53 -3.55
CA PRO A 93 15.83 -9.84 -2.68
C PRO A 93 16.20 -8.69 -1.74
N SER A 94 16.25 -7.45 -2.24
CA SER A 94 16.54 -6.29 -1.38
C SER A 94 15.46 -6.06 -0.33
N ARG A 95 14.19 -6.23 -0.69
CA ARG A 95 13.06 -6.02 0.24
C ARG A 95 12.95 -7.14 1.27
N LEU A 96 13.21 -8.38 0.87
CA LEU A 96 13.22 -9.54 1.75
C LEU A 96 14.41 -9.52 2.71
N ASN A 97 15.59 -9.11 2.25
CA ASN A 97 16.74 -8.88 3.11
C ASN A 97 16.48 -7.79 4.14
N LEU A 98 15.81 -6.70 3.74
CA LEU A 98 15.43 -5.63 4.67
C LEU A 98 14.47 -6.11 5.77
N LEU A 99 13.49 -6.94 5.44
CA LEU A 99 12.48 -7.42 6.38
C LEU A 99 12.96 -8.61 7.23
N LEU A 100 13.68 -9.54 6.62
CA LEU A 100 14.04 -10.84 7.18
C LEU A 100 15.50 -11.19 6.82
N PRO A 101 16.49 -10.43 7.32
CA PRO A 101 17.89 -10.59 6.94
C PRO A 101 18.46 -11.96 7.31
N GLN A 102 17.93 -12.61 8.35
CA GLN A 102 18.35 -13.95 8.77
C GLN A 102 17.98 -15.05 7.76
N LEU A 103 16.84 -14.90 7.09
CA LEU A 103 16.35 -15.86 6.09
C LEU A 103 16.83 -15.50 4.69
N TYR A 104 17.00 -14.20 4.42
CA TYR A 104 17.41 -13.67 3.12
C TYR A 104 18.64 -12.79 3.29
N PRO A 105 19.85 -13.36 3.47
CA PRO A 105 21.05 -12.58 3.81
C PRO A 105 21.59 -11.74 2.64
N SER A 106 21.22 -12.05 1.40
CA SER A 106 21.74 -11.39 0.21
C SER A 106 20.67 -10.49 -0.45
N PRO A 107 20.89 -9.16 -0.50
CA PRO A 107 20.01 -8.23 -1.21
C PRO A 107 20.29 -8.16 -2.72
N THR A 108 21.09 -9.08 -3.26
CA THR A 108 21.62 -9.01 -4.63
C THR A 108 20.64 -9.48 -5.68
N CYS A 109 20.83 -9.02 -6.92
CA CYS A 109 20.10 -9.51 -8.07
C CYS A 109 20.50 -10.97 -8.40
N PRO A 110 19.53 -11.89 -8.60
CA PRO A 110 19.84 -13.28 -8.91
C PRO A 110 20.53 -13.48 -10.27
N ASN A 111 20.40 -12.52 -11.19
CA ASN A 111 20.94 -12.62 -12.55
C ASN A 111 22.39 -12.12 -12.64
N CYS A 112 22.68 -10.93 -12.09
CA CYS A 112 23.99 -10.29 -12.21
C CYS A 112 24.78 -10.16 -10.91
N GLN A 113 24.22 -10.59 -9.78
CA GLN A 113 24.81 -10.49 -8.43
C GLN A 113 25.18 -9.08 -7.97
N GLN A 114 24.67 -8.02 -8.61
CA GLN A 114 24.89 -6.64 -8.15
C GLN A 114 24.03 -6.33 -6.92
N ASP A 115 24.56 -5.45 -6.06
CA ASP A 115 23.94 -4.97 -4.82
C ASP A 115 22.79 -3.99 -5.08
N GLN A 116 21.72 -4.45 -5.76
CA GLN A 116 20.41 -3.78 -5.91
C GLN A 116 19.40 -4.78 -6.50
N GLY A 117 19.02 -5.83 -5.77
CA GLY A 117 17.92 -6.73 -6.12
C GLY A 117 16.52 -6.09 -5.99
N THR A 118 16.31 -4.93 -6.62
CA THR A 118 15.00 -4.24 -6.71
C THR A 118 14.23 -4.70 -7.95
N ILE A 119 12.91 -4.47 -8.00
CA ILE A 119 12.09 -4.81 -9.18
C ILE A 119 12.63 -4.09 -10.41
N TYR A 120 12.91 -2.79 -10.28
CA TYR A 120 13.43 -1.96 -11.35
C TYR A 120 14.72 -2.54 -11.93
N HIS A 121 15.67 -2.91 -11.07
CA HIS A 121 16.90 -3.52 -11.52
C HIS A 121 16.63 -4.88 -12.17
N MET A 122 15.89 -5.76 -11.49
CA MET A 122 15.64 -7.12 -11.98
C MET A 122 14.90 -7.17 -13.31
N VAL A 123 14.00 -6.23 -13.59
CA VAL A 123 13.17 -6.25 -14.81
C VAL A 123 13.77 -5.40 -15.94
N LEU A 124 14.33 -4.23 -15.63
CA LEU A 124 14.72 -3.25 -16.65
C LEU A 124 16.23 -2.98 -16.69
N ALA A 125 16.86 -2.73 -15.54
CA ALA A 125 18.25 -2.25 -15.51
C ALA A 125 19.32 -3.35 -15.43
N CYS A 126 18.93 -4.62 -15.28
CA CYS A 126 19.89 -5.71 -15.11
C CYS A 126 20.62 -6.02 -16.42
N PRO A 127 21.96 -5.96 -16.46
CA PRO A 127 22.74 -6.22 -17.68
C PRO A 127 22.68 -7.68 -18.13
N LYS A 128 22.41 -8.60 -17.19
CA LYS A 128 22.24 -10.04 -17.44
C LYS A 128 20.77 -10.45 -17.43
N HIS A 129 19.84 -9.51 -17.61
CA HIS A 129 18.42 -9.86 -17.70
C HIS A 129 18.20 -10.86 -18.84
N PRO A 130 17.54 -12.00 -18.61
CA PRO A 130 17.26 -12.95 -19.68
C PRO A 130 16.40 -12.25 -20.74
N LYS A 131 16.91 -12.14 -21.96
CA LYS A 131 16.12 -11.66 -23.08
C LYS A 131 14.96 -12.64 -23.26
N PRO A 132 13.70 -12.16 -23.34
CA PRO A 132 12.58 -13.06 -23.57
C PRO A 132 12.81 -13.80 -24.90
N GLN A 133 12.86 -15.13 -24.85
CA GLN A 133 12.94 -15.98 -26.06
C GLN A 133 11.70 -15.83 -26.97
N VAL A 134 10.67 -15.11 -26.48
CA VAL A 134 9.38 -14.88 -27.13
C VAL A 134 9.48 -13.99 -28.38
N ALA A 135 10.61 -13.35 -28.66
CA ALA A 135 10.82 -12.67 -29.95
C ALA A 135 10.64 -13.63 -31.16
N ALA A 136 10.90 -14.93 -30.97
CA ALA A 136 10.64 -15.95 -32.00
C ALA A 136 9.17 -16.43 -32.06
N GLN A 137 8.36 -16.15 -31.03
CA GLN A 137 6.97 -16.66 -30.94
C GLN A 137 5.90 -15.57 -31.16
N LEU A 138 6.20 -14.29 -30.93
CA LEU A 138 5.25 -13.19 -31.19
C LEU A 138 5.13 -12.82 -32.68
N GLN A 139 6.12 -13.16 -33.51
CA GLN A 139 5.98 -13.02 -34.97
C GLN A 139 4.84 -13.87 -35.54
N ASN A 140 4.46 -14.97 -34.87
CA ASN A 140 3.40 -15.86 -35.32
C ASN A 140 1.99 -15.49 -34.80
N ARG A 141 1.85 -14.48 -33.93
CA ARG A 141 0.55 -14.08 -33.35
C ARG A 141 0.00 -12.77 -33.90
N PHE A 142 0.76 -12.05 -34.74
CA PHE A 142 0.36 -10.78 -35.35
C PHE A 142 0.31 -10.84 -36.89
N ASN A 143 -0.10 -11.96 -37.48
CA ASN A 143 -0.61 -11.98 -38.86
C ASN A 143 -2.14 -12.07 -38.83
N PRO A 144 -2.86 -10.93 -38.85
CA PRO A 144 -4.16 -10.90 -39.49
C PRO A 144 -3.91 -10.74 -41.00
N TRP A 145 -4.38 -11.70 -41.78
CA TRP A 145 -4.35 -11.80 -43.26
C TRP A 145 -3.10 -12.43 -43.86
#